data_AF-A0A9X0L4F2-F1
#
_entry.id   AF-A0A9X0L4F2-F1
#
_cell.length_a   1.000
_cell.length_b   1.000
_cell.length_c   1.000
_cell.angle_alpha   90.00
_cell.angle_beta   90.00
_cell.angle_gamma   90.00
#
_symmetry.space_group_name_H-M   'P 1'
#
loop_
_entity.id
_entity.type
_entity.pdbx_description
1 polymer ?
#
loop_
_entity_poly.entity_id
_entity_poly.type
_entity_poly.pdbx_seq_one_letter_code
_entity_poly.pdbx_strand_id
1 'polypeptide(L)'
;MLIGAPVDPFFRLPLWLRTAIVENVLFAYNYEHLQFLEDFIGAKLRSRGSTKYGWANQSFESRLLTWMTSARNRAKFLKAIANLKAK
;
A
#
# COMPACT_ATOMS: atom_id res chain seq x y z
N MET A 1 4.61 17.99 -5.44
CA MET A 1 5.34 16.84 -4.89
C MET A 1 4.62 15.57 -5.34
N LEU A 2 5.29 14.61 -5.97
CA LEU A 2 4.67 13.33 -6.35
C LEU A 2 4.62 12.40 -5.12
N ILE A 3 3.67 12.64 -4.22
CA ILE A 3 3.43 11.78 -3.07
C ILE A 3 2.40 10.72 -3.48
N GLY A 4 2.71 9.44 -3.26
CA GLY A 4 1.80 8.34 -3.59
C GLY A 4 1.97 7.76 -5.00
N ALA A 5 3.11 8.03 -5.65
CA ALA A 5 3.51 7.40 -6.91
C ALA A 5 4.74 6.49 -6.68
N PRO A 6 5.01 5.50 -7.55
CA PRO A 6 6.17 4.59 -7.42
C PRO A 6 7.51 5.26 -7.77
N VAL A 7 7.67 6.54 -7.45
CA VAL A 7 8.83 7.39 -7.73
C VAL A 7 9.21 8.20 -6.52
N ASP A 8 10.50 8.45 -6.37
CA ASP A 8 11.03 9.31 -5.32
C ASP A 8 10.59 10.78 -5.55
N PRO A 9 10.11 11.48 -4.51
CA PRO A 9 9.64 12.85 -4.64
C PRO A 9 10.72 13.89 -5.00
N PHE A 10 11.99 13.61 -4.73
CA PHE A 10 13.12 14.54 -4.90
C PHE A 10 13.88 14.27 -6.20
N PHE A 11 14.36 13.04 -6.37
CA PHE A 11 15.20 12.61 -7.48
C PHE A 11 14.40 12.12 -8.69
N ARG A 12 13.08 11.91 -8.54
CA ARG A 12 12.19 11.36 -9.59
C ARG A 12 12.61 9.98 -10.10
N LEU A 13 13.47 9.30 -9.36
CA LEU A 13 13.90 7.94 -9.68
C LEU A 13 12.87 6.93 -9.21
N PRO A 14 12.76 5.77 -9.86
CA PRO A 14 11.84 4.75 -9.41
C PRO A 14 12.26 4.15 -8.06
N LEU A 15 11.29 3.88 -7.20
CA LEU A 15 11.56 3.28 -5.90
C LEU A 15 12.16 1.88 -6.04
N TRP A 16 13.06 1.53 -5.11
CA TRP A 16 13.73 0.22 -5.09
C TRP A 16 12.76 -0.93 -4.83
N LEU A 17 11.88 -0.73 -3.84
CA LEU A 17 10.83 -1.66 -3.45
C LEU A 17 9.58 -1.40 -4.29
N ARG A 18 9.59 -1.90 -5.53
CA ARG A 18 8.43 -1.85 -6.43
C ARG A 18 8.28 -3.13 -7.23
N THR A 19 7.04 -3.48 -7.55
CA THR A 19 6.72 -4.63 -8.40
C THR A 19 5.39 -4.41 -9.12
N ALA A 20 5.26 -4.95 -10.33
CA ALA A 20 4.03 -4.89 -11.09
C ALA A 20 3.00 -5.91 -10.55
N ILE A 21 1.77 -5.46 -10.35
CA ILE A 21 0.61 -6.28 -9.99
C ILE A 21 -0.53 -5.95 -10.94
N VAL A 22 -0.82 -6.89 -11.84
CA VAL A 22 -1.89 -6.73 -12.86
C VAL A 22 -1.61 -5.46 -13.68
N GLU A 23 -2.43 -4.43 -13.55
CA GLU A 23 -2.30 -3.14 -14.27
C GLU A 23 -1.72 -2.03 -13.39
N ASN A 24 -1.35 -2.35 -12.14
CA ASN A 24 -0.88 -1.38 -11.17
C ASN A 24 0.54 -1.73 -10.68
N VAL A 25 1.17 -0.78 -9.99
CA VAL A 25 2.48 -0.99 -9.34
C VAL A 25 2.29 -0.95 -7.83
N LEU A 26 2.66 -2.04 -7.16
CA LEU A 26 2.85 -2.06 -5.72
C LEU A 26 4.24 -1.47 -5.44
N PHE A 27 4.32 -0.53 -4.51
CA PHE A 27 5.59 0.05 -4.09
C PHE A 27 5.58 0.36 -2.59
N ALA A 28 6.77 0.43 -2.01
CA ALA A 28 7.00 0.90 -0.64
C ALA A 28 8.25 1.80 -0.60
N TYR A 29 8.36 2.63 0.43
CA TYR A 29 9.52 3.52 0.62
C TYR A 29 10.65 2.78 1.36
N ASN A 30 10.28 1.89 2.28
CA ASN A 30 11.17 1.08 3.09
C ASN A 30 10.45 -0.22 3.49
N TYR A 31 11.16 -1.12 4.16
CA TYR A 31 10.59 -2.41 4.60
C TYR A 31 9.52 -2.26 5.68
N GLU A 32 9.57 -1.20 6.50
CA GLU A 32 8.53 -0.91 7.51
C GLU A 32 7.19 -0.56 6.84
N HIS A 33 7.22 0.26 5.79
CA HIS A 33 6.04 0.55 4.98
C HIS A 33 5.53 -0.74 4.30
N LEU A 34 6.43 -1.61 3.84
CA LEU A 34 6.05 -2.89 3.25
C LEU A 34 5.38 -3.83 4.27
N GLN A 35 5.88 -3.88 5.50
CA GLN A 35 5.27 -4.61 6.62
C GLN A 35 3.87 -4.07 6.94
N PHE A 36 3.73 -2.74 7.06
CA PHE A 36 2.45 -2.10 7.27
C PHE A 36 1.42 -2.49 6.19
N LEU A 37 1.83 -2.51 4.92
CA LEU A 37 0.95 -2.93 3.82
C LEU A 37 0.54 -4.39 3.95
N GLU A 38 1.45 -5.27 4.38
CA GLU A 38 1.15 -6.69 4.62
C GLU A 38 0.09 -6.86 5.71
N ASP A 39 0.29 -6.21 6.86
CA ASP A 39 -0.61 -6.29 8.01
C ASP A 39 -2.00 -5.72 7.66
N PHE A 40 -2.02 -4.59 6.95
CA PHE A 40 -3.26 -3.92 6.56
C PHE A 40 -4.06 -4.69 5.49
N ILE A 41 -3.39 -5.24 4.48
CA ILE A 41 -4.04 -6.04 3.42
C ILE A 41 -4.45 -7.42 3.98
N GLY A 42 -3.62 -7.97 4.87
CA GLY A 42 -3.83 -9.22 5.60
C GLY A 42 -4.95 -9.15 6.65
N ALA A 43 -5.31 -7.97 7.14
CA ALA A 43 -6.45 -7.83 8.04
C ALA A 43 -7.76 -8.26 7.36
N LYS A 44 -8.49 -9.21 7.97
CA LYS A 44 -9.80 -9.71 7.47
C LYS A 44 -10.93 -8.71 7.75
N LEU A 45 -10.79 -7.93 8.83
CA LEU A 45 -11.71 -6.86 9.22
C LEU A 45 -10.95 -5.54 9.20
N ARG A 46 -11.41 -4.58 8.39
CA ARG A 46 -10.84 -3.23 8.32
C ARG A 46 -11.82 -2.30 9.00
N SER A 47 -11.58 -1.97 10.27
CA SER A 47 -12.38 -0.97 10.97
C SER A 47 -11.90 0.41 10.53
N ARG A 48 -12.77 1.18 9.88
CA ARG A 48 -12.48 2.58 9.58
C ARG A 48 -12.96 3.41 10.77
N GLY A 49 -12.03 3.86 11.60
CA GLY A 49 -12.34 4.77 12.69
C GLY A 49 -12.82 6.12 12.14
N SER A 50 -14.01 6.56 12.53
CA SER A 50 -14.41 7.96 12.37
C SER A 50 -13.77 8.79 13.48
N THR A 51 -13.30 9.99 13.12
CA THR A 51 -12.92 10.97 14.15
C THR A 51 -14.15 11.42 14.93
N LYS A 52 -13.94 12.13 16.06
CA LYS A 52 -15.03 12.72 16.86
C LYS A 52 -15.98 13.65 16.08
N TYR A 53 -15.58 14.08 14.88
CA TYR A 53 -16.36 14.93 13.97
C TYR A 53 -16.96 14.16 12.79
N GLY A 54 -16.92 12.83 12.80
CA GLY A 54 -17.46 11.99 11.73
C GLY A 54 -16.58 11.87 10.48
N TRP A 55 -15.40 12.49 10.45
CA TRP A 55 -14.50 12.37 9.30
C TRP A 55 -13.81 11.00 9.29
N ALA A 56 -13.84 10.34 8.14
CA ALA A 56 -13.30 8.99 7.93
C ALA A 56 -12.21 8.94 6.82
N ASN A 57 -11.70 10.10 6.40
CA ASN A 57 -10.74 10.27 5.29
C ASN A 57 -9.37 10.78 5.74
N GLN A 58 -9.10 10.78 7.04
CA GLN A 58 -7.84 11.28 7.60
C GLN A 58 -6.79 10.18 7.79
N SER A 59 -7.18 8.90 7.82
CA SER A 59 -6.22 7.80 7.97
C SER A 59 -5.50 7.49 6.64
N PHE A 60 -4.27 6.99 6.74
CA PHE A 60 -3.52 6.48 5.58
C PHE A 60 -4.31 5.42 4.80
N GLU A 61 -5.07 4.62 5.54
CA GLU A 61 -5.95 3.55 5.04
C GLU A 61 -7.03 4.08 4.09
N SER A 62 -7.56 5.29 4.37
CA SER A 62 -8.59 5.92 3.55
C SER A 62 -8.06 6.42 2.20
N ARG A 63 -6.74 6.58 2.09
CA ARG A 63 -6.03 7.02 0.88
C ARG A 63 -5.48 5.84 0.07
N LEU A 64 -5.58 4.61 0.58
CA LEU A 64 -5.23 3.42 -0.18
C LEU A 64 -6.22 3.22 -1.31
N LEU A 65 -5.69 2.91 -2.49
CA LEU A 65 -6.49 2.70 -3.68
C LEU A 65 -7.36 1.45 -3.52
N THR A 66 -8.57 1.50 -4.05
CA THR A 66 -9.57 0.42 -3.98
C THR A 66 -9.05 -0.92 -4.52
N TRP A 67 -8.15 -0.91 -5.51
CA TRP A 67 -7.57 -2.14 -6.05
C TRP A 67 -6.63 -2.87 -5.06
N MET A 68 -6.05 -2.14 -4.08
CA MET A 68 -5.20 -2.71 -3.02
C MET A 68 -6.01 -3.44 -1.94
N THR A 69 -7.25 -2.99 -1.70
CA THR A 69 -8.11 -3.53 -0.65
C THR A 69 -9.10 -4.58 -1.16
N SER A 70 -9.20 -4.76 -2.47
CA SER A 70 -10.02 -5.78 -3.13
C SER A 70 -9.62 -7.19 -2.72
N ALA A 71 -10.59 -7.97 -2.22
CA ALA A 71 -10.38 -9.35 -1.78
C ALA A 71 -9.81 -10.24 -2.89
N ARG A 72 -10.17 -9.99 -4.16
CA ARG A 72 -9.71 -10.75 -5.34
C ARG A 72 -8.19 -10.67 -5.52
N ASN A 73 -7.57 -9.55 -5.13
CA ASN A 73 -6.14 -9.31 -5.34
C ASN A 73 -5.29 -9.67 -4.12
N ARG A 74 -5.90 -9.91 -2.95
CA ARG A 74 -5.20 -10.10 -1.67
C ARG A 74 -4.09 -11.14 -1.72
N ALA A 75 -4.35 -12.33 -2.28
CA ALA A 75 -3.33 -13.38 -2.37
C ALA A 75 -2.14 -12.97 -3.25
N LYS A 76 -2.40 -12.28 -4.37
CA LYS A 76 -1.35 -11.76 -5.26
C LYS A 76 -0.52 -10.68 -4.57
N PHE A 77 -1.17 -9.79 -3.81
CA PHE A 77 -0.50 -8.77 -3.02
C PHE A 77 0.44 -9.35 -1.98
N LEU A 78 -0.04 -10.30 -1.17
CA LEU A 78 0.79 -10.91 -0.13
C LEU A 78 2.00 -11.64 -0.72
N LYS A 79 1.81 -12.35 -1.85
CA LYS A 79 2.93 -12.96 -2.59
C LYS A 79 3.93 -11.93 -3.11
N ALA A 80 3.43 -10.82 -3.67
CA ALA A 80 4.27 -9.74 -4.17
C ALA A 80 5.07 -9.06 -3.05
N ILE A 81 4.45 -8.86 -1.88
CA ILE A 81 5.12 -8.33 -0.69
C ILE A 81 6.21 -9.29 -0.21
N ALA A 82 5.92 -10.58 -0.11
CA ALA A 82 6.92 -11.58 0.28
C ALA A 82 8.14 -11.58 -0.66
N ASN A 83 7.91 -11.48 -1.97
CA ASN A 83 9.00 -11.36 -2.95
C ASN A 83 9.82 -10.08 -2.77
N LEU A 84 9.16 -8.95 -2.47
CA LEU A 84 9.85 -7.68 -2.21
C LEU A 84 10.66 -7.69 -0.91
N LYS A 85 10.23 -8.45 0.10
CA LYS A 85 10.98 -8.64 1.36
C LYS A 85 12.25 -9.48 1.18
N ALA A 86 12.26 -10.37 0.19
CA ALA A 86 13.40 -11.22 -0.12
C ALA A 86 14.43 -10.57 -1.08
N LYS A 87 14.19 -9.32 -1.47
CA LYS A 87 15.03 -8.53 -2.37
C LYS A 87 15.98 -7.65 -1.58
#